data_AF-A0A0W7Y808-F1
#
_entry.id   AF-A0A0W7Y808-F1
#
_cell.length_a   1.000
_cell.length_b   1.000
_cell.length_c   1.000
_cell.angle_alpha   90.00
_cell.angle_beta   90.00
_cell.angle_gamma   90.00
#
_symmetry.space_group_name_H-M   'P 1'
#
loop_
_entity.id
_entity.type
_entity.pdbx_description
1 polymer ?
#
loop_
_entity_poly.entity_id
_entity_poly.type
_entity_poly.pdbx_seq_one_letter_code
_entity_poly.pdbx_strand_id
1 'polypeptide(L)'
;MAVSDIVTQYEDEHGQIYYKMKSHDIDVKAAQNAGLAPVITYWMGDQEITDSIRNLRFSPRPPSSYIQDYEEFQAMLYSKEQRAINQLYEQMSIKPRNMSTGKQVIWSFFVIVLAMLPLFIAIWWFK
;
A
#
# COMPACT_ATOMS: atom_id res chain seq x y z
N MET A 1 7.51 -25.99 18.10
CA MET A 1 6.98 -25.35 16.88
C MET A 1 6.54 -23.96 17.29
N ALA A 2 7.10 -22.90 16.72
CA ALA A 2 6.67 -21.55 17.06
C ALA A 2 5.27 -21.36 16.49
N VAL A 3 4.25 -21.56 17.35
CA VAL A 3 2.89 -21.15 17.08
C VAL A 3 2.95 -19.63 17.04
N SER A 4 3.14 -19.09 15.84
CA SER A 4 3.27 -17.65 15.59
C SER A 4 2.01 -16.96 16.10
N ASP A 5 2.10 -15.74 16.65
CA ASP A 5 0.97 -14.99 17.25
C ASP A 5 -0.22 -14.74 16.30
N ILE A 6 -0.04 -15.08 15.03
CA ILE A 6 -0.98 -14.93 13.92
C ILE A 6 -1.68 -16.26 13.52
N VAL A 7 -1.37 -17.38 14.18
CA VAL A 7 -1.94 -18.71 13.89
C VAL A 7 -2.62 -19.27 15.14
N THR A 8 -3.82 -19.82 14.98
CA THR A 8 -4.60 -20.46 16.04
C THR A 8 -4.72 -21.96 15.77
N GLN A 9 -4.57 -22.76 16.82
CA GLN A 9 -4.78 -24.20 16.78
C GLN A 9 -6.26 -24.52 17.01
N TYR A 10 -6.78 -25.46 16.22
CA TYR A 10 -8.12 -26.00 16.32
C TYR A 10 -8.05 -27.53 16.42
N GLU A 11 -9.11 -28.11 16.97
CA GLU A 11 -9.31 -29.55 17.07
C GLU A 11 -10.63 -29.88 16.37
N ASP A 12 -10.64 -30.93 15.54
CA ASP A 12 -11.86 -31.41 14.91
C ASP A 12 -12.62 -32.38 15.83
N GLU A 13 -13.82 -32.78 15.41
CA GLU A 13 -14.67 -33.73 16.15
C GLU A 13 -14.04 -35.14 16.26
N HIS A 14 -12.96 -35.42 15.51
CA HIS A 14 -12.23 -36.68 15.48
C HIS A 14 -10.90 -36.61 16.26
N GLY A 15 -10.62 -35.50 16.96
CA GLY A 15 -9.39 -35.27 17.73
C GLY A 15 -8.16 -34.94 16.88
N GLN A 16 -8.33 -34.58 15.60
CA GLN A 16 -7.23 -34.12 14.75
C GLN A 16 -6.98 -32.63 14.96
N ILE A 17 -5.71 -32.31 15.20
CA ILE A 17 -5.23 -30.94 15.39
C ILE A 17 -4.93 -30.32 14.02
N TYR A 18 -5.57 -29.18 13.72
CA TYR A 18 -5.28 -28.38 12.54
C TYR A 18 -5.04 -26.91 12.91
N TYR A 19 -4.35 -26.17 12.06
CA TYR A 19 -4.03 -24.76 12.29
C TYR A 19 -4.72 -23.87 11.26
N LYS A 20 -5.16 -22.69 11.70
CA LYS A 20 -5.71 -21.63 10.84
C LYS A 20 -5.16 -20.27 11.21
N MET A 21 -5.26 -19.32 10.30
CA MET A 21 -4.91 -17.93 10.58
C MET A 21 -5.87 -17.32 11.60
N LYS A 22 -5.33 -16.56 12.56
CA LYS A 22 -6.12 -15.91 13.62
C LYS A 22 -7.09 -14.87 13.07
N SER A 23 -6.67 -14.14 12.02
CA SER A 23 -7.50 -13.16 11.33
C SER A 23 -6.99 -12.93 9.91
N HIS A 24 -7.91 -12.64 9.00
CA HIS A 24 -7.63 -12.19 7.63
C HIS A 24 -7.66 -10.66 7.51
N ASP A 25 -8.02 -9.96 8.59
CA ASP A 25 -8.04 -8.51 8.65
C ASP A 25 -6.65 -7.97 9.00
N ILE A 26 -5.78 -8.01 8.00
CA ILE A 26 -4.41 -7.47 8.08
C ILE A 26 -4.31 -6.20 7.25
N ASP A 27 -3.84 -5.14 7.87
CA ASP A 27 -3.46 -3.91 7.18
C ASP A 27 -2.03 -4.00 6.67
N VAL A 28 -1.82 -3.61 5.41
CA VAL A 28 -0.51 -3.61 4.76
C VAL A 28 -0.15 -2.19 4.39
N LYS A 29 1.00 -1.72 4.86
CA LYS A 29 1.49 -0.36 4.60
C LYS A 29 2.86 -0.45 3.94
N ALA A 30 3.03 0.30 2.85
CA ALA A 30 4.32 0.45 2.17
C ALA A 30 4.86 1.84 2.45
N ALA A 31 6.13 1.93 2.88
CA ALA A 31 6.83 3.18 3.11
C ALA A 31 8.18 3.18 2.40
N GLN A 32 8.59 4.32 1.88
CA GLN A 32 9.96 4.49 1.38
C GLN A 32 10.85 4.92 2.55
N ASN A 33 11.75 4.04 2.98
CA ASN A 33 12.90 4.44 3.80
C ASN A 33 14.04 4.88 2.89
N ALA A 34 15.16 5.37 3.46
CA ALA A 34 16.31 5.91 2.73
C ALA A 34 16.99 4.97 1.68
N GLY A 35 16.43 3.79 1.41
CA GLY A 35 16.85 2.86 0.37
C GLY A 35 15.97 2.92 -0.90
N LEU A 36 16.40 2.16 -1.92
CA LEU A 36 15.72 2.09 -3.22
C LEU A 36 14.45 1.22 -3.20
N ALA A 37 14.32 0.31 -2.24
CA ALA A 37 13.20 -0.63 -2.15
C ALA A 37 12.16 -0.16 -1.12
N PRO A 38 10.85 -0.26 -1.43
CA PRO A 38 9.80 0.03 -0.47
C PRO A 38 9.82 -1.00 0.67
N VAL A 39 9.64 -0.53 1.89
CA VAL A 39 9.52 -1.36 3.10
C VAL A 39 8.03 -1.61 3.35
N ILE A 40 7.67 -2.89 3.47
CA ILE A 40 6.29 -3.33 3.75
C ILE A 40 6.19 -3.70 5.22
N THR A 41 5.20 -3.12 5.90
CA THR A 41 4.83 -3.46 7.29
C THR A 41 3.42 -4.00 7.34
N TYR A 42 3.16 -4.88 8.31
CA TYR A 42 1.89 -5.59 8.45
C TYR A 42 1.33 -5.40 9.85
N TRP A 43 0.03 -5.14 9.91
CA TRP A 43 -0.66 -4.78 11.14
C TRP A 43 -1.93 -5.60 11.30
N MET A 44 -2.20 -6.07 12.51
CA MET A 44 -3.46 -6.73 12.87
C MET A 44 -4.08 -5.93 14.01
N GLY A 45 -5.03 -5.06 13.67
CA GLY A 45 -5.48 -4.00 14.58
C GLY A 45 -4.32 -3.05 14.92
N ASP A 46 -4.08 -2.84 16.20
CA ASP A 46 -2.99 -1.96 16.69
C ASP A 46 -1.64 -2.66 16.82
N GLN A 47 -1.57 -3.98 16.56
CA GLN A 47 -0.35 -4.76 16.72
C GLN A 47 0.42 -4.88 15.40
N GLU A 48 1.69 -4.48 15.40
CA GLU A 48 2.60 -4.78 14.29
C GLU A 48 3.00 -6.26 14.32
N ILE A 49 2.79 -6.94 13.19
CA ILE A 49 3.02 -8.39 13.03
C ILE A 49 3.98 -8.71 11.87
N THR A 50 4.76 -7.72 11.44
CA THR A 50 5.72 -7.84 10.33
C THR A 50 6.67 -9.04 10.51
N ASP A 51 7.27 -9.17 11.70
CA ASP A 51 8.19 -10.26 11.99
C ASP A 51 7.47 -11.62 12.09
N SER A 52 6.23 -11.65 12.61
CA SER A 52 5.43 -12.87 12.68
C SER A 52 5.10 -13.43 11.29
N ILE A 53 4.75 -12.55 10.34
CA ILE A 53 4.52 -12.93 8.94
C ILE A 53 5.82 -13.35 8.27
N ARG A 54 6.92 -12.64 8.53
CA ARG A 54 8.25 -13.01 8.01
C ARG A 54 8.65 -14.40 8.50
N ASN A 55 8.56 -14.65 9.80
CA ASN A 55 8.87 -15.94 10.41
C ASN A 55 7.99 -17.06 9.86
N LEU A 56 6.71 -16.78 9.59
CA LEU A 56 5.80 -17.74 8.96
C LEU A 56 6.26 -18.09 7.53
N ARG A 57 6.47 -17.09 6.68
CA ARG A 57 6.87 -17.27 5.26
C ARG A 57 8.24 -17.95 5.11
N PHE A 58 9.18 -17.63 5.99
CA PHE A 58 10.53 -18.20 5.98
C PHE A 58 10.72 -19.36 6.96
N SER A 59 9.62 -19.96 7.43
CA SER A 59 9.69 -21.13 8.29
C SER A 59 10.28 -22.33 7.53
N PRO A 60 11.03 -23.24 8.21
CA PRO A 60 11.66 -24.40 7.55
C PRO A 60 10.67 -25.39 6.92
N ARG A 61 9.41 -25.36 7.36
CA ARG A 61 8.32 -26.17 6.80
C ARG A 61 7.36 -25.23 6.07
N PRO A 62 6.94 -25.55 4.84
CA PRO A 62 6.02 -24.70 4.10
C PRO A 62 4.71 -24.52 4.88
N PRO A 63 4.26 -23.28 5.15
CA PRO A 63 3.03 -23.02 5.92
C PRO A 63 1.77 -23.70 5.37
N SER A 64 1.66 -23.82 4.04
CA SER A 64 0.58 -24.53 3.37
C SER A 64 0.47 -26.02 3.75
N SER A 65 1.53 -26.62 4.31
CA SER A 65 1.50 -28.03 4.73
C SER A 65 0.82 -28.26 6.09
N TYR A 66 0.61 -27.22 6.89
CA TYR A 66 0.04 -27.36 8.24
C TYR A 66 -1.03 -26.31 8.59
N ILE A 67 -1.17 -25.23 7.81
CA ILE A 67 -2.20 -24.21 7.97
C ILE A 67 -3.20 -24.33 6.82
N GLN A 68 -4.46 -24.59 7.16
CA GLN A 68 -5.50 -24.95 6.19
C GLN A 68 -5.88 -23.80 5.24
N ASP A 69 -5.92 -22.58 5.76
CA ASP A 69 -6.33 -21.36 5.06
C ASP A 69 -5.14 -20.52 4.55
N TYR A 70 -3.93 -21.09 4.54
CA TYR A 70 -2.72 -20.33 4.21
C TYR A 70 -2.70 -19.82 2.77
N GLU A 71 -3.21 -20.58 1.80
CA GLU A 71 -3.21 -20.14 0.40
C GLU A 71 -4.13 -18.93 0.18
N GLU A 72 -5.32 -18.97 0.79
CA GLU A 72 -6.27 -17.85 0.77
C GLU A 72 -5.68 -16.61 1.46
N PHE A 73 -5.07 -16.82 2.63
CA PHE A 73 -4.35 -15.79 3.36
C PHE A 73 -3.22 -15.15 2.53
N GLN A 74 -2.40 -15.97 1.88
CA GLN A 74 -1.27 -15.51 1.08
C GLN A 74 -1.74 -14.75 -0.17
N ALA A 75 -2.84 -15.18 -0.81
CA ALA A 75 -3.44 -14.47 -1.93
C ALA A 75 -4.00 -13.09 -1.50
N MET A 76 -4.67 -13.03 -0.34
CA MET A 76 -5.15 -11.80 0.26
C MET A 76 -3.99 -10.83 0.58
N LEU A 77 -2.93 -11.33 1.23
CA LEU A 77 -1.74 -10.53 1.53
C LEU A 77 -1.10 -9.97 0.27
N TYR A 78 -0.90 -10.79 -0.75
CA TYR A 78 -0.31 -10.36 -2.02
C TYR A 78 -1.12 -9.23 -2.68
N SER A 79 -2.46 -9.33 -2.67
CA SER A 79 -3.34 -8.28 -3.18
C SER A 79 -3.17 -6.95 -2.41
N LYS A 80 -3.11 -7.02 -1.08
CA LYS A 80 -2.91 -5.84 -0.22
C LYS A 80 -1.52 -5.24 -0.37
N GLU A 81 -0.48 -6.06 -0.47
CA GLU A 81 0.90 -5.63 -0.75
C GLU A 81 0.99 -4.87 -2.08
N GLN A 82 0.42 -5.42 -3.15
CA GLN A 82 0.41 -4.74 -4.45
C GLN A 82 -0.32 -3.39 -4.39
N ARG A 83 -1.45 -3.32 -3.67
CA ARG A 83 -2.18 -2.08 -3.46
C ARG A 83 -1.36 -1.05 -2.69
N ALA A 84 -0.69 -1.46 -1.60
CA ALA A 84 0.13 -0.58 -0.78
C ALA A 84 1.32 -0.02 -1.57
N ILE A 85 1.99 -0.87 -2.37
CA ILE A 85 3.08 -0.46 -3.26
C ILE A 85 2.58 0.53 -4.31
N ASN A 86 1.43 0.25 -4.94
CA ASN A 86 0.86 1.16 -5.93
C ASN A 86 0.52 2.53 -5.31
N GLN A 87 -0.08 2.55 -4.11
CA GLN A 87 -0.37 3.80 -3.39
C GLN A 87 0.91 4.58 -3.06
N LEU A 88 1.97 3.89 -2.64
CA LEU A 88 3.26 4.51 -2.39
C LEU A 88 3.83 5.13 -3.68
N TYR A 89 3.78 4.42 -4.81
CA TYR A 89 4.21 4.98 -6.10
C TYR A 89 3.33 6.13 -6.56
N GLU A 90 2.01 6.08 -6.34
CA GLU A 90 1.12 7.21 -6.66
C GLU A 90 1.47 8.45 -5.83
N GLN A 91 1.77 8.28 -4.54
CA GLN A 91 2.18 9.37 -3.65
C GLN A 91 3.55 9.95 -4.01
N MET A 92 4.52 9.09 -4.36
CA MET A 92 5.85 9.51 -4.78
C MET A 92 5.87 10.09 -6.18
N SER A 93 5.03 9.58 -7.08
CA SER A 93 4.90 10.14 -8.41
C SER A 93 4.35 11.55 -8.29
N ILE A 94 5.16 12.53 -8.63
CA ILE A 94 4.70 13.87 -8.99
C ILE A 94 4.00 13.75 -10.34
N LYS A 95 2.95 12.93 -10.42
CA LYS A 95 1.95 13.14 -11.46
C LYS A 95 1.41 14.54 -11.19
N PRO A 96 1.24 15.43 -12.19
CA PRO A 96 0.50 16.66 -11.96
C PRO A 96 -0.84 16.24 -11.39
N ARG A 97 -0.97 16.39 -10.07
CA ARG A 97 -2.11 16.00 -9.26
C ARG A 97 -3.30 16.50 -10.03
N ASN A 98 -4.08 15.60 -10.67
CA ASN A 98 -5.16 15.94 -11.60
C ASN A 98 -5.79 17.22 -11.10
N MET A 99 -5.37 18.36 -11.67
CA MET A 99 -5.69 19.65 -11.08
C MET A 99 -7.21 19.64 -11.20
N SER A 100 -7.94 19.80 -10.08
CA SER A 100 -9.39 19.78 -10.18
C SER A 100 -9.79 20.73 -11.31
N THR A 101 -10.77 20.38 -12.13
CA THR A 101 -11.04 21.08 -13.40
C THR A 101 -11.04 22.60 -13.24
N GLY A 102 -11.56 23.11 -12.12
CA GLY A 102 -11.49 24.54 -11.77
C GLY A 102 -10.07 25.10 -11.59
N LYS A 103 -9.16 24.40 -10.90
CA LYS A 103 -7.76 24.80 -10.75
C LYS A 103 -7.02 24.79 -12.08
N GLN A 104 -7.32 23.84 -12.97
CA GLN A 104 -6.75 23.81 -14.32
C GLN A 104 -7.21 25.01 -15.16
N VAL A 105 -8.49 25.36 -15.09
CA VAL A 105 -9.05 26.52 -15.80
C VAL A 105 -8.44 27.82 -15.30
N ILE A 106 -8.33 28.01 -13.97
CA ILE A 106 -7.72 29.21 -13.38
C ILE A 106 -6.26 29.34 -13.80
N TRP A 107 -5.51 28.24 -13.78
CA TRP A 107 -4.10 28.23 -14.17
C TRP A 107 -3.90 28.57 -15.65
N SER A 108 -4.69 27.94 -16.54
CA SER A 108 -4.65 28.24 -17.97
C SER A 108 -5.01 29.69 -18.27
N PHE A 109 -6.02 30.23 -17.58
CA PHE A 109 -6.40 31.64 -17.72
C PHE A 109 -5.29 32.58 -17.26
N PHE A 110 -4.67 32.29 -16.11
CA PHE A 110 -3.55 33.07 -15.59
C PHE A 110 -2.37 33.11 -16.58
N VAL A 111 -1.99 31.97 -17.17
CA VAL A 111 -0.92 31.91 -18.17
C VAL A 111 -1.24 32.73 -19.42
N ILE A 112 -2.49 32.70 -19.90
CA ILE A 112 -2.92 33.49 -21.06
C ILE A 112 -2.82 35.00 -20.77
N VAL A 113 -3.27 35.45 -19.60
CA VAL A 113 -3.15 36.86 -19.19
C VAL A 113 -1.68 37.27 -19.11
N LEU A 114 -0.82 36.41 -18.57
CA LEU A 114 0.62 36.65 -18.48
C LEU A 114 1.28 36.74 -19.86
N ALA A 115 0.84 35.92 -20.82
CA ALA A 115 1.33 35.95 -22.19
C ALA A 115 0.89 37.21 -22.96
N MET A 116 -0.26 37.80 -22.60
CA MET A 116 -0.76 39.04 -23.22
C MET A 116 -0.18 40.32 -22.60
N LEU A 117 0.44 40.26 -21.41
CA LEU A 117 1.05 41.41 -20.74
C LEU A 117 2.02 42.22 -21.63
N PRO A 118 2.94 41.60 -22.42
CA PRO A 118 3.83 42.32 -23.32
C PRO A 118 3.07 43.12 -24.39
N LEU A 119 1.97 42.58 -24.92
CA LEU A 119 1.11 43.27 -25.89
C LEU A 119 0.42 44.48 -25.27
N PHE A 120 -0.10 44.35 -24.04
CA PHE A 120 -0.70 45.47 -23.32
C PHE A 120 0.31 46.58 -23.04
N ILE A 121 1.53 46.24 -22.63
CA ILE A 121 2.61 47.20 -22.42
C ILE A 121 2.98 47.91 -23.72
N ALA A 122 3.14 47.16 -24.82
CA ALA A 122 3.44 47.74 -26.13
C ALA A 122 2.36 48.73 -26.60
N ILE A 123 1.08 48.36 -26.50
CA ILE A 123 -0.04 49.24 -26.89
C ILE A 123 -0.08 50.50 -26.03
N TRP A 124 0.23 50.40 -24.73
CA TRP A 124 0.24 51.55 -23.82
C TRP A 124 1.41 52.50 -24.08
N TRP A 125 2.54 51.98 -24.57
CA TRP A 125 3.72 52.77 -24.93
C TRP A 125 3.61 53.49 -26.30
N PHE A 126 2.79 52.97 -27.21
CA PHE A 126 2.55 53.55 -28.55
C PHE A 126 1.39 54.57 -28.59
N LYS A 127 0.75 54.86 -27.45
CA LYS A 127 -0.32 55.85 -27.31
C LYS A 127 0.22 57.16 -26.74
#